data_AF-A0A453AVZ3-F1
#
_entry.id   AF-A0A453AVZ3-F1
#
_cell.length_a   1.000
_cell.length_b   1.000
_cell.length_c   1.000
_cell.angle_alpha   90.00
_cell.angle_beta   90.00
_cell.angle_gamma   90.00
#
_symmetry.space_group_name_H-M   'P 1'
#
loop_
_entity.id
_entity.type
_entity.pdbx_description
1 polymer ?
#
loop_
_entity_poly.entity_id
_entity_poly.type
_entity_poly.pdbx_seq_one_letter_code
_entity_poly.pdbx_strand_id
1 'polypeptide(L)'
;MTSNVDDVQERVLAEILSRNAATEYLRDCGGPIDRATFRAMVPVVSYDALKPYIKRIANGDRSPVMSTHPVSDFLTSSGNSGGERKLIPSTAEEGRRRQLPFGLLKAVMNL
;
A
#
# COMPACT_ATOMS: atom_id res chain seq x y z
N MET A 1 -7.60 -18.61 9.70
CA MET A 1 -6.62 -17.59 10.15
C MET A 1 -7.36 -16.44 10.83
N THR A 2 -7.97 -16.68 11.99
CA THR A 2 -8.77 -15.65 12.70
C THR A 2 -8.59 -15.68 14.22
N SER A 3 -7.73 -16.55 14.75
CA SER A 3 -7.57 -16.73 16.20
C SER A 3 -6.69 -15.66 16.86
N ASN A 4 -5.74 -15.06 16.14
CA ASN A 4 -4.72 -14.14 16.69
C ASN A 4 -4.72 -12.81 15.94
N VAL A 5 -5.88 -12.16 15.80
CA VAL A 5 -6.04 -11.02 14.88
C VAL A 5 -5.22 -9.81 15.31
N ASP A 6 -5.21 -9.45 16.60
CA ASP A 6 -4.52 -8.24 17.07
C ASP A 6 -2.99 -8.37 16.89
N ASP A 7 -2.40 -9.49 17.31
CA ASP A 7 -0.97 -9.78 17.12
C ASP A 7 -0.55 -9.74 15.65
N VAL A 8 -1.39 -10.30 14.76
CA VAL A 8 -1.13 -10.29 13.32
C VAL A 8 -1.21 -8.87 12.76
N GLN A 9 -2.20 -8.07 13.17
CA GLN A 9 -2.33 -6.67 12.73
C GLN A 9 -1.15 -5.83 13.21
N GLU A 10 -0.71 -6.00 14.45
CA GLU A 10 0.44 -5.28 15.01
C GLU A 10 1.72 -5.61 14.25
N ARG A 11 1.97 -6.91 13.98
CA ARG A 11 3.13 -7.33 13.17
C ARG A 11 3.07 -6.78 11.74
N VAL A 12 1.90 -6.84 11.08
CA VAL A 12 1.74 -6.32 9.72
C VAL A 12 2.02 -4.81 9.67
N LEU A 13 1.52 -4.05 10.64
CA LEU A 13 1.80 -2.62 10.72
C LEU A 13 3.29 -2.36 10.95
N ALA A 14 3.92 -3.05 11.89
CA ALA A 14 5.35 -2.91 12.16
C ALA A 14 6.21 -3.22 10.92
N GLU A 15 5.86 -4.24 10.14
CA GLU A 15 6.52 -4.55 8.86
C GLU A 15 6.32 -3.43 7.82
N ILE A 16 5.12 -2.87 7.71
CA ILE A 16 4.86 -1.75 6.78
C ILE A 16 5.68 -0.52 7.17
N LEU A 17 5.70 -0.15 8.46
CA LEU A 17 6.42 1.02 8.95
C LEU A 17 7.93 0.86 8.80
N SER A 18 8.49 -0.26 9.27
CA SER A 18 9.93 -0.51 9.17
C SER A 18 10.43 -0.51 7.72
N ARG A 19 9.69 -1.14 6.80
CA ARG A 19 10.06 -1.16 5.37
C ARG A 19 9.97 0.21 4.71
N ASN A 20 9.05 1.07 5.14
CA ASN A 20 8.74 2.34 4.46
C ASN A 20 9.17 3.59 5.24
N ALA A 21 9.90 3.44 6.35
CA ALA A 21 10.28 4.53 7.25
C ALA A 21 10.99 5.71 6.55
N ALA A 22 11.74 5.43 5.49
CA ALA A 22 12.48 6.43 4.72
C ALA A 22 11.69 7.03 3.53
N THR A 23 10.43 6.63 3.34
CA THR A 23 9.61 7.16 2.23
C THR A 23 9.23 8.61 2.47
N GLU A 24 9.01 9.36 1.40
CA GLU A 24 8.57 10.76 1.49
C GLU A 24 7.29 10.88 2.31
N TYR A 25 6.25 10.09 1.99
CA TYR A 25 4.96 10.17 2.66
C TYR A 25 5.03 9.93 4.18
N LEU A 26 5.75 8.90 4.64
CA LEU A 26 5.85 8.65 6.08
C LEU A 26 6.71 9.69 6.79
N ARG A 27 7.74 10.25 6.14
CA ARG A 27 8.51 11.38 6.69
C ARG A 27 7.65 12.64 6.81
N ASP A 28 6.82 12.92 5.82
CA ASP A 28 5.88 14.05 5.85
C ASP A 28 4.82 13.87 6.95
N CYS A 29 4.48 12.63 7.30
CA CYS A 29 3.65 12.30 8.46
C CYS A 29 4.42 12.23 9.78
N GLY A 30 5.66 12.72 9.88
CA GLY A 30 6.42 12.74 11.14
C GLY A 30 7.20 11.46 11.48
N GLY A 31 7.25 10.47 10.57
CA GLY A 31 8.09 9.28 10.70
C GLY A 31 7.65 8.30 11.80
N PRO A 32 6.43 7.75 11.75
CA PRO A 32 5.95 6.80 12.75
C PRO A 32 6.74 5.49 12.72
N ILE A 33 6.98 4.91 13.89
CA ILE A 33 7.77 3.67 14.06
C ILE A 33 6.97 2.52 14.67
N ASP A 34 5.82 2.81 15.29
CA ASP A 34 4.98 1.84 15.98
C ASP A 34 3.48 2.18 15.85
N ARG A 35 2.61 1.33 16.42
CA ARG A 35 1.15 1.50 16.38
C ARG A 35 0.68 2.81 17.02
N ALA A 36 1.33 3.24 18.10
CA ALA A 36 0.93 4.43 18.86
C ALA A 36 1.27 5.71 18.08
N THR A 37 2.51 5.82 17.60
CA THR A 37 2.99 6.93 16.77
C THR A 37 2.26 6.97 15.42
N PHE A 38 2.02 5.82 14.78
CA PHE A 38 1.21 5.75 13.56
C PHE A 38 -0.19 6.34 13.76
N ARG A 39 -0.88 5.94 14.83
CA ARG A 39 -2.23 6.44 15.14
C ARG A 39 -2.24 7.95 15.44
N ALA A 40 -1.19 8.47 16.06
CA ALA A 40 -1.10 9.87 16.44
C ALA A 40 -0.69 10.78 15.26
N MET A 41 0.15 10.29 14.36
CA MET A 41 0.82 11.13 13.37
C MET A 41 0.30 10.97 11.94
N VAL A 42 -0.18 9.77 11.56
CA VAL A 42 -0.65 9.52 10.18
C VAL A 42 -2.14 9.85 10.06
N PRO A 43 -2.51 10.86 9.27
CA PRO A 43 -3.91 11.24 9.12
C PRO A 43 -4.69 10.18 8.33
N VAL A 44 -6.00 10.11 8.60
CA VAL A 44 -6.93 9.43 7.71
C VAL A 44 -7.13 10.30 6.47
N VAL A 45 -6.79 9.79 5.29
CA VAL A 45 -6.73 10.57 4.04
C VAL A 45 -7.68 10.03 2.97
N SER A 46 -8.14 10.93 2.09
CA SER A 46 -8.86 10.58 0.87
C SER A 46 -7.88 10.33 -0.30
N TYR A 47 -8.40 9.79 -1.41
CA TYR A 47 -7.61 9.64 -2.64
C TYR A 47 -7.09 10.99 -3.16
N ASP A 48 -7.85 12.07 -3.01
CA ASP A 48 -7.49 13.38 -3.53
C ASP A 48 -6.26 13.96 -2.83
N ALA A 49 -6.13 13.71 -1.51
CA ALA A 49 -4.93 14.07 -0.76
C ALA A 49 -3.69 13.28 -1.21
N LEU A 50 -3.87 12.05 -1.71
CA LEU A 50 -2.79 11.19 -2.21
C LEU A 50 -2.47 11.41 -3.70
N LYS A 51 -3.37 12.04 -4.45
CA LYS A 51 -3.27 12.25 -5.91
C LYS A 51 -1.94 12.91 -6.34
N PRO A 52 -1.34 13.87 -5.60
CA PRO A 52 -0.04 14.44 -5.96
C PRO A 52 1.10 13.40 -5.99
N TYR A 53 1.21 12.55 -4.96
CA TYR A 53 2.21 11.49 -4.89
C TYR A 53 2.00 10.45 -6.01
N ILE A 54 0.75 10.04 -6.20
CA ILE A 54 0.37 9.06 -7.23
C ILE A 54 0.72 9.58 -8.64
N LYS A 55 0.41 10.85 -8.94
CA LYS A 55 0.73 11.47 -10.22
C LYS A 55 2.24 11.54 -10.47
N ARG A 56 3.05 11.85 -9.45
CA ARG A 56 4.52 11.85 -9.59
C ARG A 56 5.04 10.48 -9.99
N ILE A 57 4.59 9.43 -9.31
CA ILE A 57 4.99 8.05 -9.62
C ILE A 57 4.55 7.66 -11.04
N ALA A 58 3.31 8.02 -11.42
CA ALA A 58 2.77 7.75 -12.75
C ALA A 58 3.55 8.47 -13.87
N ASN A 59 4.04 9.68 -13.58
CA ASN A 59 4.88 10.47 -14.48
C ASN A 59 6.35 10.04 -14.51
N GLY A 60 6.71 8.93 -13.83
CA GLY A 60 8.04 8.35 -13.91
C GLY A 60 8.95 8.58 -12.72
N ASP A 61 8.47 9.21 -11.63
CA ASP A 61 9.25 9.28 -10.38
C ASP A 61 9.47 7.85 -9.84
N ARG A 62 10.73 7.53 -9.55
CA ARG A 62 11.19 6.23 -9.01
C ARG A 62 11.83 6.36 -7.63
N SER A 63 11.83 7.57 -7.06
CA SER A 63 12.22 7.78 -5.67
C SER A 63 11.22 7.07 -4.72
N PRO A 64 11.59 6.80 -3.47
CA PRO A 64 10.72 6.13 -2.51
C PRO A 64 9.63 7.09 -2.00
N VAL A 65 8.67 7.45 -2.86
CA VAL A 65 7.62 8.44 -2.55
C VAL A 65 6.65 7.88 -1.50
N MET A 66 6.05 6.72 -1.77
CA MET A 66 5.10 6.05 -0.87
C MET A 66 5.52 4.64 -0.45
N SER A 67 6.44 4.02 -1.19
CA SER A 67 7.02 2.73 -0.83
C SER A 67 8.49 2.68 -1.20
N THR A 68 9.29 1.94 -0.43
CA THR A 68 10.66 1.60 -0.79
C THR A 68 10.74 0.58 -1.92
N HIS A 69 9.68 -0.19 -2.13
CA HIS A 69 9.58 -1.07 -3.29
C HIS A 69 9.01 -0.30 -4.48
N PRO A 70 9.62 -0.39 -5.67
CA PRO A 70 9.12 0.28 -6.86
C PRO A 70 7.68 -0.14 -7.16
N VAL A 71 6.87 0.85 -7.55
CA VAL A 71 5.55 0.59 -8.15
C VAL A 71 5.77 -0.07 -9.51
N SER A 72 5.25 -1.28 -9.68
CA SER A 72 5.34 -2.01 -10.94
C SER A 72 4.22 -1.61 -11.89
N ASP A 73 3.01 -1.42 -11.34
CA ASP A 73 1.79 -1.18 -12.11
C ASP A 73 0.78 -0.33 -11.32
N PHE A 74 -0.21 0.20 -12.02
CA PHE A 74 -1.37 0.86 -11.42
C PHE A 74 -2.63 0.05 -11.65
N LEU A 75 -3.31 -0.35 -10.57
CA LEU A 75 -4.67 -0.88 -10.68
C LEU A 75 -5.67 0.25 -10.87
N THR A 76 -6.59 0.10 -11.82
CA THR A 76 -7.68 1.06 -11.99
C THR A 76 -8.88 0.65 -11.15
N SER A 77 -9.27 1.47 -10.19
CA SER A 77 -10.54 1.28 -9.46
C SER A 77 -11.74 1.57 -10.36
N SER A 78 -12.89 0.96 -10.05
CA SER A 78 -14.20 1.34 -10.63
C SER A 78 -14.66 2.72 -10.13
N GLY A 79 -14.19 3.16 -8.96
CA GLY A 79 -14.46 4.50 -8.44
C GLY A 79 -13.64 5.58 -9.14
N ASN A 80 -14.23 6.77 -9.29
CA ASN A 80 -13.60 7.94 -9.89
C ASN A 80 -13.27 9.02 -8.85
N SER A 81 -12.38 9.94 -9.25
CA SER A 81 -12.08 11.19 -8.55
C SER A 81 -11.86 12.27 -9.61
N GLY A 82 -12.67 13.33 -9.57
CA GLY A 82 -12.62 14.41 -10.56
C GLY A 82 -12.86 13.94 -12.00
N GLY A 83 -13.71 12.92 -12.20
CA GLY A 83 -14.03 12.36 -13.53
C GLY A 83 -13.03 11.33 -14.06
N GLU A 84 -11.89 11.14 -13.40
CA GLU A 84 -10.86 10.16 -13.79
C GLU A 84 -10.92 8.91 -12.90
N ARG A 85 -10.55 7.75 -13.44
CA ARG A 85 -10.41 6.53 -12.62
C ARG A 85 -9.29 6.69 -11.61
N LYS A 86 -9.50 6.15 -10.40
CA LYS A 86 -8.46 6.12 -9.37
C LYS A 86 -7.38 5.10 -9.76
N LEU A 87 -6.13 5.55 -9.76
CA LEU A 87 -4.94 4.72 -9.97
C LEU A 87 -4.41 4.29 -8.61
N ILE A 88 -4.39 2.99 -8.36
CA ILE A 88 -3.90 2.41 -7.11
C ILE A 88 -2.52 1.81 -7.38
N PRO A 89 -1.43 2.40 -6.85
CA PRO A 89 -0.09 1.88 -7.06
C PRO A 89 0.04 0.48 -6.46
N SER A 90 0.67 -0.43 -7.19
CA SER A 90 0.94 -1.80 -6.74
C SER A 90 2.41 -2.14 -6.92
N THR A 91 2.99 -2.83 -5.94
CA THR A 91 4.33 -3.43 -6.07
C THR A 91 4.21 -4.83 -6.65
N ALA A 92 5.31 -5.37 -7.17
CA ALA A 92 5.35 -6.74 -7.68
C ALA A 92 5.08 -7.78 -6.57
N GLU A 93 5.54 -7.53 -5.34
CA GLU A 93 5.23 -8.40 -4.18
C GLU A 93 3.72 -8.47 -3.94
N GLU A 94 3.04 -7.32 -3.94
CA GLU A 94 1.60 -7.25 -3.72
C GLU A 94 0.82 -7.90 -4.87
N GLY A 95 1.28 -7.72 -6.12
CA GLY A 95 0.73 -8.43 -7.27
C GLY A 95 0.78 -9.95 -7.11
N ARG A 96 1.89 -10.50 -6.61
CA ARG A 96 2.02 -11.94 -6.31
C ARG A 96 1.14 -12.37 -5.14
N ARG A 97 1.10 -11.59 -4.04
CA ARG A 97 0.24 -11.89 -2.88
C ARG A 97 -1.23 -12.02 -3.29
N ARG A 98 -1.72 -11.16 -4.18
CA ARG A 98 -3.08 -11.23 -4.73
C ARG A 98 -3.34 -12.46 -5.60
N GLN A 99 -2.31 -13.03 -6.21
CA GLN A 99 -2.44 -14.25 -7.03
C GLN A 99 -2.44 -15.54 -6.20
N LEU A 100 -1.89 -15.54 -4.97
CA LEU A 100 -1.82 -16.74 -4.12
C LEU A 100 -3.20 -17.39 -3.86
N PRO A 101 -4.28 -16.64 -3.54
CA PRO A 101 -5.61 -17.23 -3.39
C PRO A 101 -6.11 -17.90 -4.68
N PHE A 102 -5.85 -17.29 -5.85
CA PHE A 102 -6.28 -17.83 -7.14
C PHE A 102 -5.45 -19.05 -7.59
N GLY A 103 -4.15 -19.07 -7.27
CA GLY A 103 -3.27 -20.21 -7.52
C GLY A 103 -3.64 -21.43 -6.68
N LEU A 104 -3.98 -21.22 -5.40
CA LEU A 104 -4.51 -22.26 -4.52
C LEU A 104 -5.87 -22.78 -5.01
N LEU A 105 -6.76 -21.88 -5.46
CA LEU A 105 -8.06 -22.28 -6.01
C LEU A 105 -7.88 -23.16 -7.25
N LYS A 106 -7.02 -22.77 -8.21
CA LYS A 106 -6.72 -23.59 -9.40
C LYS A 106 -6.10 -24.94 -9.05
N ALA A 107 -5.11 -24.97 -8.16
CA ALA A 107 -4.42 -26.19 -7.75
C ALA A 107 -5.34 -27.17 -7.01
N VAL A 108 -6.32 -26.67 -6.25
CA VAL A 108 -7.30 -27.49 -5.53
C VAL A 108 -8.47 -27.89 -6.42
N MET A 109 -8.88 -27.06 -7.38
CA MET A 109 -10.00 -27.33 -8.28
C MET A 109 -9.62 -28.11 -9.56
N ASN A 110 -8.33 -28.37 -9.80
CA ASN A 110 -7.83 -29.10 -10.97
C ASN A 110 -8.41 -28.56 -12.31
N LEU A 111 -8.38 -27.24 -12.48
CA LEU A 111 -8.72 -26.52 -13.72
C LEU A 111 -7.47 -26.05 -14.46
#